data_AF-R6Q6Z0-F1
#
_entry.id   AF-R6Q6Z0-F1
#
_cell.length_a   1.000
_cell.length_b   1.000
_cell.length_c   1.000
_cell.angle_alpha   90.00
_cell.angle_beta   90.00
_cell.angle_gamma   90.00
#
_symmetry.space_group_name_H-M   'P 1'
#
loop_
_entity.id
_entity.type
_entity.pdbx_description
1 polymer ?
#
loop_
_entity_poly.entity_id
_entity_poly.type
_entity_poly.pdbx_seq_one_letter_code
_entity_poly.pdbx_strand_id
1 'polypeptide(L)'
;MEYIFIICICVLTMIILKFAWSIKIKDIKKLKELGYDKGLNEITNKLPENKEICKSILKMLNNENVKIEESESNQASLYMVLSNSIIIANIKNAFTRVQTVAHECLHSIQNKRTLLFNFIFSNIYFIYFIVICILAILKINPLPNTVLFALAIFSFINYIIRSYLEMDAMINAKPLAEQYLKREGTLTEKEQETILNNYDEINNIGIKLYNYTLITKNLIKIIIYSVICIIFI
;
A
#
# COMPACT_ATOMS: atom_id res chain seq x y z
N MET A 1 -31.99 14.15 2.24
CA MET A 1 -32.22 12.86 2.93
C MET A 1 -31.35 11.73 2.37
N GLU A 2 -31.32 11.53 1.06
CA GLU A 2 -30.53 10.47 0.40
C GLU A 2 -29.02 10.53 0.73
N TYR A 3 -28.38 11.69 0.58
CA TYR A 3 -26.94 11.84 0.88
C TYR A 3 -26.59 11.58 2.35
N ILE A 4 -27.46 11.96 3.29
CA ILE A 4 -27.28 11.69 4.73
C ILE A 4 -27.31 10.18 4.97
N PHE A 5 -28.27 9.48 4.35
CA PHE A 5 -28.37 8.03 4.44
C PHE A 5 -27.13 7.34 3.87
N ILE A 6 -26.60 7.79 2.74
CA ILE A 6 -25.36 7.26 2.14
C ILE A 6 -24.16 7.47 3.06
N ILE A 7 -24.03 8.64 3.69
CA ILE A 7 -22.98 8.91 4.68
C ILE A 7 -23.09 7.95 5.86
N CYS A 8 -24.31 7.76 6.40
CA CYS A 8 -24.54 6.80 7.49
C CYS A 8 -24.14 5.38 7.10
N ILE A 9 -24.47 4.92 5.89
CA ILE A 9 -24.04 3.60 5.39
C ILE A 9 -22.51 3.53 5.34
N CYS A 10 -21.83 4.52 4.76
CA CYS A 10 -20.36 4.53 4.66
C CYS A 10 -19.71 4.45 6.04
N VAL A 11 -20.21 5.22 7.01
CA VAL A 11 -19.71 5.19 8.40
C VAL A 11 -19.96 3.83 9.05
N LEU A 12 -21.16 3.27 8.89
CA LEU A 12 -21.50 1.94 9.40
C LEU A 12 -20.60 0.86 8.79
N THR A 13 -20.35 0.89 7.48
CA THR A 13 -19.43 -0.02 6.80
C THR A 13 -18.02 0.06 7.38
N MET A 14 -17.48 1.27 7.62
CA MET A 14 -16.17 1.43 8.26
C MET A 14 -16.14 0.81 9.67
N ILE A 15 -17.19 1.01 10.47
CA ILE A 15 -17.29 0.44 11.82
C ILE A 15 -17.35 -1.09 11.77
N ILE A 16 -18.18 -1.66 10.89
CA ILE A 16 -18.34 -3.10 10.71
C ILE A 16 -16.99 -3.72 10.29
N LEU A 17 -16.30 -3.14 9.30
CA LEU A 17 -15.02 -3.66 8.83
C LEU A 17 -13.93 -3.61 9.90
N LYS A 18 -13.88 -2.50 10.67
CA LYS A 18 -12.95 -2.37 11.79
C LYS A 18 -13.15 -3.48 12.83
N PHE A 19 -14.42 -3.78 13.15
CA PHE A 19 -14.79 -4.85 14.08
C PHE A 19 -14.49 -6.24 13.49
N ALA A 20 -14.94 -6.51 12.27
CA ALA A 20 -14.77 -7.80 11.59
C ALA A 20 -13.29 -8.20 11.45
N TRP A 21 -12.42 -7.24 11.15
CA TRP A 21 -10.97 -7.49 11.04
C TRP A 21 -10.21 -7.35 12.35
N SER A 22 -10.91 -7.13 13.47
CA SER A 22 -10.34 -7.00 14.81
C SER A 22 -9.23 -5.95 14.90
N ILE A 23 -9.35 -4.84 14.16
CA ILE A 23 -8.33 -3.80 14.11
C ILE A 23 -8.37 -2.96 15.40
N LYS A 24 -7.32 -3.06 16.20
CA LYS A 24 -7.18 -2.35 17.47
C LYS A 24 -6.17 -1.21 17.33
N ILE A 25 -6.39 -0.14 18.10
CA ILE A 25 -5.43 0.99 18.18
C ILE A 25 -4.05 0.51 18.68
N LYS A 26 -4.03 -0.52 19.53
CA LYS A 26 -2.80 -1.15 20.01
C LYS A 26 -1.96 -1.74 18.87
N ASP A 27 -2.60 -2.23 17.80
CA ASP A 27 -1.88 -2.85 16.68
C ASP A 27 -1.08 -1.80 15.89
N ILE A 28 -1.63 -0.58 15.75
CA ILE A 28 -0.93 0.55 15.13
C ILE A 28 0.28 0.98 15.96
N LYS A 29 0.13 1.02 17.30
CA LYS A 29 1.25 1.32 18.21
C LYS A 29 2.35 0.27 18.09
N LYS A 30 1.96 -1.01 18.07
CA LYS A 30 2.88 -2.14 17.93
C LYS A 30 3.67 -2.10 16.62
N LEU A 31 3.01 -1.81 15.49
CA LEU A 31 3.71 -1.61 14.21
C LEU A 31 4.75 -0.49 14.29
N LYS A 32 4.41 0.62 14.96
CA LYS A 32 5.33 1.73 15.15
C LYS A 32 6.51 1.33 16.04
N GLU A 33 6.26 0.68 17.17
CA GLU A 33 7.30 0.21 18.09
C GLU A 33 8.27 -0.74 17.40
N LEU A 34 7.75 -1.76 16.70
CA LEU A 34 8.56 -2.70 15.92
C LEU A 34 9.39 -1.98 14.86
N GLY A 35 8.79 -1.05 14.11
CA GLY A 35 9.47 -0.31 13.04
C GLY A 35 10.66 0.54 13.51
N TYR A 36 10.74 0.88 14.80
CA TYR A 36 11.84 1.63 15.41
C TYR A 36 12.63 0.82 16.45
N ASP A 37 12.47 -0.51 16.48
CA ASP A 37 13.20 -1.36 17.41
C ASP A 37 14.69 -1.33 17.10
N LYS A 38 15.48 -0.82 18.05
CA LYS A 38 16.93 -0.65 17.88
C LYS A 38 17.66 -1.98 17.73
N GLY A 39 17.24 -3.03 18.44
CA GLY A 39 17.89 -4.34 18.36
C GLY A 39 17.66 -5.01 17.00
N LEU A 40 16.44 -4.95 16.47
CA LEU A 40 16.14 -5.46 15.13
C LEU A 40 16.87 -4.64 14.04
N ASN A 41 16.98 -3.33 14.23
CA ASN A 41 17.72 -2.46 13.34
C ASN A 41 19.23 -2.79 13.34
N GLU A 42 19.82 -3.06 14.51
CA GLU A 42 21.23 -3.47 14.62
C GLU A 42 21.52 -4.79 13.89
N ILE A 43 20.62 -5.77 14.01
CA ILE A 43 20.74 -7.05 13.27
C ILE A 43 20.72 -6.79 11.77
N THR A 44 19.71 -6.07 11.29
CA THR A 44 19.54 -5.84 9.86
C THR A 44 20.58 -4.90 9.27
N ASN A 45 21.20 -4.02 10.06
CA ASN A 45 22.30 -3.16 9.64
C ASN A 45 23.59 -3.90 9.26
N LYS A 46 23.72 -5.19 9.63
CA LYS A 46 24.82 -6.06 9.17
C LYS A 46 24.71 -6.42 7.69
N LEU A 47 23.50 -6.40 7.14
CA LEU A 47 23.26 -6.71 5.74
C LEU A 47 23.80 -5.61 4.81
N PRO A 48 23.99 -5.90 3.52
CA PRO A 48 24.48 -4.94 2.53
C PRO A 48 23.60 -3.69 2.36
N GLU A 49 24.03 -2.76 1.51
CA GLU A 49 23.24 -1.58 1.19
C GLU A 49 21.96 -1.94 0.42
N ASN A 50 20.92 -1.11 0.54
CA ASN A 50 19.58 -1.42 0.00
C ASN A 50 19.61 -1.70 -1.52
N LYS A 51 20.50 -1.03 -2.26
CA LYS A 51 20.72 -1.25 -3.69
C LYS A 51 21.27 -2.64 -4.00
N GLU A 52 22.20 -3.13 -3.19
CA GLU A 52 22.79 -4.46 -3.35
C GLU A 52 21.77 -5.55 -3.02
N ILE A 53 21.01 -5.36 -1.94
CA ILE A 53 19.85 -6.20 -1.59
C ILE A 53 18.88 -6.28 -2.78
N CYS A 54 18.49 -5.13 -3.35
CA CYS A 54 17.57 -5.07 -4.48
C CYS A 54 18.11 -5.81 -5.71
N LYS A 55 19.37 -5.57 -6.09
CA LYS A 55 20.02 -6.29 -7.20
C LYS A 55 20.00 -7.80 -6.97
N SER A 56 20.34 -8.26 -5.77
CA SER A 56 20.37 -9.68 -5.44
C SER A 56 18.98 -10.31 -5.53
N ILE A 57 17.95 -9.65 -4.98
CA ILE A 57 16.57 -10.12 -5.05
C ILE A 57 16.05 -10.14 -6.50
N LEU A 58 16.33 -9.12 -7.31
CA LEU A 58 15.94 -9.11 -8.73
C LEU A 58 16.58 -10.26 -9.52
N LYS A 59 17.83 -10.61 -9.21
CA LYS A 59 18.48 -11.81 -9.76
C LYS A 59 17.75 -13.09 -9.37
N MET A 60 17.34 -13.22 -8.11
CA MET A 60 16.55 -14.36 -7.64
C MET A 60 15.21 -14.48 -8.38
N LEU A 61 14.62 -13.35 -8.78
CA LEU A 61 13.39 -13.28 -9.55
C LEU A 61 13.60 -13.37 -11.07
N ASN A 62 14.83 -13.56 -11.56
CA ASN A 62 15.20 -13.52 -12.97
C ASN A 62 14.74 -12.23 -13.69
N ASN A 63 14.81 -11.08 -13.03
CA ASN A 63 14.30 -9.80 -13.53
C ASN A 63 15.32 -8.67 -13.47
N GLU A 64 16.42 -8.79 -14.22
CA GLU A 64 17.51 -7.79 -14.22
C GLU A 64 17.23 -6.55 -15.10
N ASN A 65 16.13 -6.54 -15.85
CA ASN A 65 15.77 -5.45 -16.77
C ASN A 65 15.25 -4.19 -16.07
N VAL A 66 15.06 -4.25 -14.75
CA VAL A 66 14.50 -3.17 -13.93
C VAL A 66 15.61 -2.21 -13.53
N LYS A 67 15.39 -0.91 -13.74
CA LYS A 67 16.35 0.12 -13.34
C LYS A 67 16.26 0.34 -11.84
N ILE A 68 17.39 0.50 -11.17
CA ILE A 68 17.43 0.78 -9.72
C ILE A 68 17.93 2.20 -9.52
N GLU A 69 17.09 3.03 -8.92
CA GLU A 69 17.35 4.44 -8.62
C GLU A 69 17.37 4.61 -7.11
N GLU A 70 18.32 5.40 -6.59
CA GLU A 70 18.38 5.74 -5.17
C GLU A 70 17.88 7.17 -5.00
N SER A 71 16.96 7.38 -4.07
CA SER A 71 16.48 8.72 -3.72
C SER A 71 17.27 9.23 -2.52
N GLU A 72 17.94 10.37 -2.66
CA GLU A 72 18.56 11.09 -1.54
C GLU A 72 17.51 11.70 -0.60
N SER A 73 16.27 11.83 -1.07
CA SER A 73 15.15 12.32 -0.26
C SER A 73 14.50 11.18 0.54
N ASN A 74 13.95 11.48 1.72
CA ASN A 74 13.21 10.55 2.60
C ASN A 74 11.87 10.05 1.99
N GLN A 75 11.74 9.99 0.67
CA GLN A 75 10.59 9.39 -0.01
C GLN A 75 10.57 7.88 0.21
N ALA A 76 9.39 7.25 0.18
CA ALA A 76 9.25 5.80 0.32
C ALA A 76 9.84 5.05 -0.90
N SER A 77 10.30 3.81 -0.68
CA SER A 77 10.69 2.94 -1.79
C SER A 77 9.45 2.59 -2.61
N LEU A 78 9.56 2.67 -3.95
CA LEU A 78 8.42 2.52 -4.85
C LEU A 78 8.86 1.93 -6.21
N TYR A 79 8.10 0.96 -6.70
CA TYR A 79 8.19 0.51 -8.09
C TYR A 79 7.37 1.40 -9.03
N MET A 80 8.04 1.94 -10.05
CA MET A 80 7.49 2.78 -11.10
C MET A 80 7.27 1.97 -12.38
N VAL A 81 6.00 1.63 -12.64
CA VAL A 81 5.61 0.81 -13.81
C VAL A 81 5.95 1.49 -15.15
N LEU A 82 5.86 2.82 -15.26
CA LEU A 82 6.08 3.55 -16.51
C LEU A 82 7.55 3.57 -16.95
N SER A 83 8.46 3.82 -16.01
CA SER A 83 9.90 3.86 -16.24
C SER A 83 10.56 2.48 -16.09
N ASN A 84 9.81 1.49 -15.62
CA ASN A 84 10.32 0.19 -15.17
C ASN A 84 11.51 0.35 -14.21
N SER A 85 11.36 1.25 -13.22
CA SER A 85 12.39 1.54 -12.23
C SER A 85 11.89 1.26 -10.80
N ILE A 86 12.79 0.82 -9.91
CA ILE A 86 12.57 0.76 -8.47
C ILE A 86 13.34 1.92 -7.86
N ILE A 87 12.62 2.85 -7.24
CA ILE A 87 13.19 3.91 -6.44
C ILE A 87 13.36 3.36 -5.03
N ILE A 88 14.59 3.37 -4.52
CA ILE A 88 14.94 2.88 -3.19
C ILE A 88 15.17 4.07 -2.28
N ALA A 89 14.42 4.11 -1.19
CA ALA A 89 14.57 5.05 -0.11
C ALA A 89 15.76 4.72 0.80
N ASN A 90 16.28 5.70 1.52
CA ASN A 90 17.22 5.46 2.60
C ASN A 90 16.50 4.87 3.83
N ILE A 91 16.25 3.56 3.80
CA ILE A 91 15.61 2.78 4.87
C ILE A 91 16.61 1.92 5.66
N LYS A 92 17.89 2.33 5.71
CA LYS A 92 18.94 1.52 6.37
C LYS A 92 18.59 1.21 7.83
N ASN A 93 18.05 2.18 8.56
CA ASN A 93 17.66 2.05 9.97
C ASN A 93 16.25 1.49 10.18
N ALA A 94 15.76 0.64 9.29
CA ALA A 94 14.48 -0.05 9.44
C ALA A 94 14.67 -1.55 9.25
N PHE A 95 14.32 -2.34 10.26
CA PHE A 95 14.47 -3.79 10.19
C PHE A 95 13.62 -4.45 9.09
N THR A 96 12.56 -3.78 8.65
CA THR A 96 11.73 -4.22 7.53
C THR A 96 12.38 -3.99 6.17
N ARG A 97 13.58 -3.40 6.08
CA ARG A 97 14.18 -2.98 4.80
C ARG A 97 14.26 -4.07 3.75
N VAL A 98 14.66 -5.28 4.13
CA VAL A 98 14.75 -6.41 3.19
C VAL A 98 13.37 -6.78 2.67
N GLN A 99 12.38 -6.86 3.55
CA GLN A 99 11.00 -7.15 3.18
C GLN A 99 10.40 -6.05 2.31
N THR A 100 10.67 -4.77 2.61
CA THR A 100 10.23 -3.63 1.79
C THR A 100 10.86 -3.67 0.40
N VAL A 101 12.17 -3.93 0.30
CA VAL A 101 12.83 -4.08 -1.00
C VAL A 101 12.27 -5.29 -1.77
N ALA A 102 12.04 -6.41 -1.10
CA ALA A 102 11.42 -7.59 -1.70
C ALA A 102 10.01 -7.30 -2.24
N HIS A 103 9.21 -6.54 -1.50
CA HIS A 103 7.88 -6.09 -1.92
C HIS A 103 7.93 -5.26 -3.21
N GLU A 104 8.82 -4.27 -3.30
CA GLU A 104 8.98 -3.49 -4.54
C GLU A 104 9.53 -4.32 -5.70
N CYS A 105 10.41 -5.29 -5.43
CA CYS A 105 10.88 -6.23 -6.44
C CYS A 105 9.75 -7.13 -6.95
N LEU A 106 8.81 -7.54 -6.09
CA LEU A 106 7.65 -8.34 -6.50
C LEU A 106 6.71 -7.55 -7.41
N HIS A 107 6.48 -6.26 -7.12
CA HIS A 107 5.76 -5.38 -8.04
C HIS A 107 6.39 -5.34 -9.43
N SER A 108 7.72 -5.49 -9.53
CA SER A 108 8.40 -5.49 -10.82
C SER A 108 8.12 -6.72 -11.70
N ILE A 109 7.72 -7.86 -11.12
CA ILE A 109 7.40 -9.10 -11.87
C ILE A 109 5.90 -9.34 -12.05
N GLN A 110 5.06 -8.56 -11.36
CA GLN A 110 3.61 -8.64 -11.50
C GLN A 110 3.14 -8.33 -12.92
N ASN A 111 1.90 -8.73 -13.22
CA ASN A 111 1.30 -8.52 -14.52
C ASN A 111 1.28 -7.03 -14.89
N LYS A 112 2.07 -6.66 -15.92
CA LYS A 112 2.22 -5.27 -16.39
C LYS A 112 0.90 -4.64 -16.82
N ARG A 113 -0.04 -5.43 -17.36
CA ARG A 113 -1.36 -4.92 -17.76
C ARG A 113 -2.15 -4.46 -16.53
N THR A 114 -2.13 -5.24 -15.46
CA THR A 114 -2.82 -4.91 -14.20
C THR A 114 -2.17 -3.70 -13.51
N LEU A 115 -0.83 -3.63 -13.48
CA LEU A 115 -0.10 -2.49 -12.92
C LEU A 115 -0.37 -1.19 -13.70
N LEU A 116 -0.31 -1.25 -15.03
CA LEU A 116 -0.60 -0.10 -15.88
C LEU A 116 -2.06 0.33 -15.78
N PHE A 117 -2.99 -0.62 -15.75
CA PHE A 117 -4.41 -0.35 -15.49
C PHE A 117 -4.59 0.35 -14.13
N ASN A 118 -3.99 -0.17 -13.05
CA ASN A 118 -4.06 0.44 -11.73
C ASN A 118 -3.55 1.89 -11.74
N PHE A 119 -2.41 2.14 -12.39
CA PHE A 119 -1.84 3.47 -12.52
C PHE A 119 -2.78 4.42 -13.27
N ILE A 120 -3.22 4.06 -14.47
CA ILE A 120 -4.09 4.90 -15.31
C ILE A 120 -5.43 5.14 -14.60
N PHE A 121 -6.07 4.06 -14.13
CA PHE A 121 -7.38 4.09 -13.52
C PHE A 121 -7.38 4.91 -12.22
N SER A 122 -6.35 4.76 -11.37
CA SER A 122 -6.26 5.53 -10.12
C SER A 122 -6.16 7.04 -10.38
N ASN A 123 -5.42 7.44 -11.42
CA ASN A 123 -5.32 8.85 -11.82
C ASN A 123 -6.64 9.37 -12.40
N ILE A 124 -7.28 8.62 -13.30
CA ILE A 124 -8.61 8.97 -13.84
C ILE A 124 -9.64 9.09 -12.72
N TYR A 125 -9.69 8.13 -11.79
CA TYR A 125 -10.58 8.15 -10.64
C TYR A 125 -10.36 9.39 -9.76
N PHE A 126 -9.10 9.76 -9.51
CA PHE A 126 -8.78 10.95 -8.72
C PHE A 126 -9.20 12.25 -9.42
N ILE A 127 -8.91 12.38 -10.72
CA ILE A 127 -9.35 13.53 -11.53
C ILE A 127 -10.87 13.61 -11.56
N TYR A 128 -11.55 12.48 -11.82
CA TYR A 128 -13.00 12.38 -11.80
C TYR A 128 -13.56 12.90 -10.47
N PHE A 129 -13.02 12.44 -9.34
CA PHE A 129 -13.44 12.91 -8.01
C PHE A 129 -13.31 14.42 -7.84
N ILE A 130 -12.22 15.04 -8.32
CA ILE A 130 -12.04 16.49 -8.23
C ILE A 130 -13.06 17.22 -9.11
N VAL A 131 -13.21 16.79 -10.36
CA VAL A 131 -14.13 17.42 -11.33
C VAL A 131 -15.56 17.43 -10.81
N ILE A 132 -16.04 16.29 -10.29
CA ILE A 132 -17.42 16.20 -9.80
C ILE A 132 -17.64 17.09 -8.57
N CYS A 133 -16.64 17.21 -7.68
CA CYS A 133 -16.71 18.10 -6.53
C CYS A 133 -16.84 19.56 -6.98
N ILE A 134 -16.04 19.99 -7.97
CA ILE A 134 -16.10 21.34 -8.54
C ILE A 134 -17.48 21.58 -9.18
N LEU A 135 -17.97 20.65 -9.99
CA LEU A 135 -19.27 20.77 -10.65
C LEU A 135 -20.43 20.90 -9.64
N ALA A 136 -20.36 20.18 -8.52
CA ALA A 136 -21.34 20.27 -7.44
C ALA A 136 -21.28 21.63 -6.72
N ILE A 137 -20.08 22.13 -6.40
CA ILE A 137 -19.88 23.44 -5.77
C ILE A 137 -20.41 24.58 -6.67
N LEU A 138 -20.13 24.50 -7.97
CA LEU A 138 -20.60 25.50 -8.95
C LEU A 138 -22.10 25.38 -9.27
N LYS A 139 -22.81 24.39 -8.71
CA LYS A 139 -24.23 24.10 -8.97
C LYS A 139 -24.55 23.84 -10.45
N ILE A 140 -23.57 23.35 -11.21
CA ILE A 140 -23.71 23.04 -12.64
C ILE A 140 -24.13 21.58 -12.84
N ASN A 141 -23.99 20.74 -11.81
CA ASN A 141 -24.24 19.30 -11.93
C ASN A 141 -25.74 18.98 -12.06
N PRO A 142 -26.23 18.54 -13.24
CA PRO A 142 -27.64 18.27 -13.45
C PRO A 142 -28.08 16.92 -12.87
N LEU A 143 -27.14 16.00 -12.59
CA LEU A 143 -27.42 14.60 -12.21
C LEU A 143 -26.49 14.12 -11.06
N PRO A 144 -26.58 14.75 -9.88
CA PRO A 144 -25.64 14.51 -8.78
C PRO A 144 -25.67 13.07 -8.24
N ASN A 145 -26.83 12.42 -8.25
CA ASN A 145 -26.98 11.02 -7.83
C ASN A 145 -26.33 10.03 -8.80
N THR A 146 -26.44 10.25 -10.11
CA THR A 146 -25.80 9.39 -11.13
C THR A 146 -24.28 9.49 -11.03
N VAL A 147 -23.77 10.71 -10.85
CA VAL A 147 -22.35 10.99 -10.67
C VAL A 147 -21.81 10.32 -9.40
N LEU A 148 -22.59 10.33 -8.31
CA LEU A 148 -22.26 9.63 -7.06
C LEU A 148 -22.22 8.11 -7.24
N PHE A 149 -23.19 7.53 -7.95
CA PHE A 149 -23.21 6.10 -8.24
C PHE A 149 -21.98 5.67 -9.07
N ALA A 150 -21.63 6.45 -10.09
CA ALA A 150 -20.39 6.25 -10.85
C ALA A 150 -19.14 6.37 -9.97
N LEU A 151 -19.09 7.33 -9.04
CA LEU A 151 -18.00 7.44 -8.05
C LEU A 151 -17.90 6.18 -7.18
N ALA A 152 -19.02 5.61 -6.76
CA ALA A 152 -19.04 4.38 -5.98
C ALA A 152 -18.51 3.17 -6.77
N ILE A 153 -18.89 3.03 -8.05
CA ILE A 153 -18.36 2.00 -8.95
C ILE A 153 -16.84 2.17 -9.13
N PHE A 154 -16.37 3.39 -9.39
CA PHE A 154 -14.94 3.65 -9.55
C PHE A 154 -14.17 3.36 -8.27
N SER A 155 -14.74 3.71 -7.12
CA SER A 155 -14.19 3.39 -5.80
C SER A 155 -14.04 1.88 -5.58
N PHE A 156 -15.01 1.10 -6.03
CA PHE A 156 -14.99 -0.36 -5.93
C PHE A 156 -13.94 -1.00 -6.84
N ILE A 157 -13.88 -0.58 -8.11
CA ILE A 157 -12.86 -1.06 -9.07
C ILE A 157 -11.46 -0.70 -8.57
N ASN A 158 -11.27 0.54 -8.08
CA ASN A 158 -9.99 0.99 -7.52
C ASN A 158 -9.56 0.11 -6.34
N TYR A 159 -10.49 -0.20 -5.43
CA TYR A 159 -10.21 -1.08 -4.30
C TYR A 159 -9.79 -2.48 -4.76
N ILE A 160 -10.56 -3.13 -5.65
CA ILE A 160 -10.27 -4.50 -6.08
C ILE A 160 -8.87 -4.61 -6.68
N ILE A 161 -8.56 -3.76 -7.66
CA ILE A 161 -7.30 -3.85 -8.40
C ILE A 161 -6.12 -3.55 -7.49
N ARG A 162 -6.22 -2.50 -6.66
CA ARG A 162 -5.13 -2.10 -5.77
C ARG A 162 -4.93 -3.11 -4.64
N SER A 163 -6.01 -3.60 -4.03
CA SER A 163 -5.96 -4.64 -3.00
C SER A 163 -5.31 -5.91 -3.55
N TYR A 164 -5.66 -6.34 -4.76
CA TYR A 164 -5.06 -7.50 -5.42
C TYR A 164 -3.55 -7.37 -5.59
N LEU A 165 -3.08 -6.26 -6.18
CA LEU A 165 -1.64 -6.03 -6.42
C LEU A 165 -0.84 -5.98 -5.12
N GLU A 166 -1.37 -5.30 -4.11
CA GLU A 166 -0.67 -5.07 -2.85
C GLU A 166 -0.66 -6.34 -1.99
N MET A 167 -1.78 -7.08 -1.96
CA MET A 167 -1.86 -8.35 -1.24
C MET A 167 -0.90 -9.39 -1.82
N ASP A 168 -0.85 -9.51 -3.15
CA ASP A 168 0.06 -10.41 -3.83
C ASP A 168 1.53 -10.10 -3.49
N ALA A 169 1.92 -8.82 -3.52
CA ALA A 169 3.27 -8.41 -3.15
C ALA A 169 3.55 -8.59 -1.64
N MET A 170 2.62 -8.23 -0.75
CA MET A 170 2.79 -8.35 0.71
C MET A 170 2.93 -9.80 1.17
N ILE A 171 2.11 -10.72 0.64
CA ILE A 171 2.16 -12.15 1.00
C ILE A 171 3.48 -12.77 0.54
N ASN A 172 3.93 -12.45 -0.68
CA ASN A 172 5.13 -13.05 -1.25
C ASN A 172 6.44 -12.40 -0.78
N ALA A 173 6.38 -11.19 -0.19
CA ALA A 173 7.57 -10.45 0.25
C ALA A 173 8.34 -11.18 1.35
N LYS A 174 7.65 -11.76 2.35
CA LYS A 174 8.32 -12.48 3.45
C LYS A 174 9.05 -13.74 2.96
N PRO A 175 8.40 -14.68 2.22
CA PRO A 175 9.11 -15.85 1.68
C PRO A 175 10.32 -15.48 0.81
N LEU A 176 10.20 -14.42 0.02
CA LEU A 176 11.31 -13.95 -0.81
C LEU A 176 12.45 -13.37 0.04
N ALA A 177 12.13 -12.57 1.07
CA ALA A 177 13.11 -12.05 2.02
C ALA A 177 13.81 -13.19 2.78
N GLU A 178 13.08 -14.23 3.20
CA GLU A 178 13.65 -15.42 3.84
C GLU A 178 14.67 -16.12 2.93
N GLN A 179 14.33 -16.34 1.66
CA GLN A 179 15.24 -16.96 0.70
C GLN A 179 16.49 -16.10 0.48
N TYR A 180 16.34 -14.78 0.45
CA TYR A 180 17.47 -13.85 0.34
C TYR A 180 18.38 -13.96 1.57
N LEU A 181 17.84 -13.87 2.78
CA LEU A 181 18.61 -13.92 4.03
C LEU A 181 19.43 -15.22 4.15
N LYS A 182 18.84 -16.37 3.76
CA LYS A 182 19.53 -17.66 3.75
C LYS A 182 20.67 -17.73 2.74
N ARG A 183 20.52 -17.11 1.57
CA ARG A 183 21.56 -17.08 0.52
C ARG A 183 22.70 -16.12 0.86
N GLU A 184 22.37 -14.97 1.43
CA GLU A 184 23.34 -13.94 1.78
C GLU A 184 24.29 -14.42 2.90
N GLY A 185 23.78 -15.20 3.85
CA GLY A 185 24.59 -15.89 4.85
C GLY A 185 25.27 -15.00 5.90
N THR A 186 25.02 -13.68 5.89
CA THR A 186 25.62 -12.73 6.85
C THR A 186 25.07 -12.86 8.27
N LEU A 187 23.78 -13.22 8.40
CA LEU A 187 23.11 -13.34 9.68
C LEU A 187 23.15 -14.77 10.20
N THR A 188 23.30 -14.92 11.51
CA THR A 188 23.19 -16.23 12.18
C THR A 188 21.75 -16.77 12.10
N GLU A 189 21.56 -18.09 12.22
CA GLU A 189 20.22 -18.70 12.19
C GLU A 189 19.25 -18.08 13.22
N LYS A 190 19.75 -17.80 14.43
CA LYS A 190 18.95 -17.14 15.49
C LYS A 190 18.52 -15.72 15.11
N GLU A 191 19.41 -14.97 14.48
CA GLU A 191 19.10 -13.61 14.01
C GLU A 191 18.08 -13.64 12.86
N GLN A 192 18.24 -14.57 11.93
CA GLN A 192 17.29 -14.77 10.84
C GLN A 192 15.89 -15.11 11.38
N GLU A 193 15.79 -16.09 12.29
CA GLU A 193 14.54 -16.49 12.92
C GLU A 193 13.87 -15.31 13.65
N THR A 194 14.66 -14.54 14.40
CA THR A 194 14.18 -13.34 15.09
C THR A 194 13.57 -12.33 14.11
N ILE A 195 14.24 -12.04 12.99
CA ILE A 195 13.72 -11.11 11.97
C ILE A 195 12.45 -11.65 11.31
N LEU A 196 12.43 -12.94 10.94
CA LEU A 196 11.30 -13.56 10.26
C LEU A 196 10.05 -13.63 11.13
N ASN A 197 10.20 -13.91 12.43
CA ASN A 197 9.09 -13.89 13.40
C ASN A 197 8.49 -12.48 13.52
N ASN A 198 9.32 -11.43 13.50
CA ASN A 198 8.84 -10.06 13.50
C ASN A 198 8.17 -9.67 12.16
N TYR A 199 8.61 -10.22 11.03
CA TYR A 199 7.92 -10.06 9.75
C TYR A 199 6.52 -10.69 9.75
N ASP A 200 6.33 -11.86 10.38
CA ASP A 200 5.00 -12.46 10.55
C ASP A 200 4.08 -11.57 11.36
N GLU A 201 4.58 -11.02 12.46
CA GLU A 201 3.83 -10.13 13.31
C GLU A 201 3.40 -8.85 12.56
N ILE A 202 4.33 -8.25 11.80
CA ILE A 202 4.02 -7.09 10.95
C ILE A 202 3.00 -7.47 9.89
N ASN A 203 3.14 -8.58 9.19
CA ASN A 203 2.23 -8.96 8.10
C ASN A 203 0.82 -9.23 8.61
N ASN A 204 0.69 -9.93 9.74
CA ASN A 204 -0.60 -10.25 10.35
C ASN A 204 -1.42 -8.99 10.70
N ILE A 205 -0.75 -7.91 11.10
CA ILE A 205 -1.37 -6.63 11.39
C ILE A 205 -1.50 -5.77 10.13
N GLY A 206 -0.40 -5.62 9.40
CA GLY A 206 -0.21 -4.73 8.27
C GLY A 206 -1.15 -5.03 7.12
N ILE A 207 -1.35 -6.30 6.78
CA ILE A 207 -2.25 -6.72 5.70
C ILE A 207 -3.70 -6.27 5.98
N LYS A 208 -4.19 -6.50 7.20
CA LYS A 208 -5.54 -6.12 7.61
C LYS A 208 -5.70 -4.60 7.61
N LEU A 209 -4.71 -3.91 8.19
CA LEU A 209 -4.70 -2.45 8.30
C LEU A 209 -4.61 -1.77 6.92
N TYR A 210 -3.83 -2.32 5.99
CA TYR A 210 -3.69 -1.80 4.63
C TYR A 210 -5.03 -1.85 3.90
N ASN A 211 -5.69 -3.02 3.90
CA ASN A 211 -7.00 -3.18 3.25
C ASN A 211 -8.06 -2.26 3.87
N TYR A 212 -8.07 -2.15 5.20
CA TYR A 212 -8.95 -1.21 5.90
C TYR A 212 -8.71 0.24 5.50
N THR A 213 -7.43 0.64 5.42
CA THR A 213 -7.05 1.99 5.01
C THR A 213 -7.46 2.25 3.56
N LEU A 214 -7.31 1.26 2.68
CA LEU A 214 -7.67 1.38 1.27
C LEU A 214 -9.18 1.56 1.08
N ILE A 215 -10.01 0.73 1.72
CA ILE A 215 -11.48 0.89 1.68
C ILE A 215 -11.89 2.23 2.27
N THR A 216 -11.34 2.58 3.44
CA THR A 216 -11.65 3.83 4.14
C THR A 216 -11.35 5.04 3.27
N LYS A 217 -10.21 5.07 2.57
CA LYS A 217 -9.85 6.15 1.63
C LYS A 217 -10.85 6.30 0.48
N ASN A 218 -11.51 5.22 0.06
CA ASN A 218 -12.51 5.24 -1.01
C ASN A 218 -13.88 5.68 -0.48
N LEU A 219 -14.30 5.18 0.69
CA LEU A 219 -15.52 5.62 1.37
C LEU A 219 -15.47 7.11 1.77
N ILE A 220 -14.31 7.62 2.20
CA ILE A 220 -14.14 9.04 2.52
C ILE A 220 -14.42 9.93 1.30
N LYS A 221 -14.02 9.55 0.09
CA LYS A 221 -14.33 10.35 -1.12
C LYS A 221 -15.84 10.41 -1.37
N ILE A 222 -16.53 9.29 -1.17
CA ILE A 222 -18.01 9.23 -1.26
C ILE A 222 -18.64 10.16 -0.21
N ILE A 223 -18.16 10.12 1.03
CA ILE A 223 -18.65 11.00 2.11
C ILE A 223 -18.41 12.46 1.76
N ILE A 224 -17.19 12.84 1.34
CA ILE A 224 -16.86 14.23 0.98
C ILE A 224 -17.78 14.75 -0.12
N TYR A 225 -17.95 13.99 -1.20
CA TYR A 225 -18.84 14.38 -2.29
C TYR A 225 -20.30 14.50 -1.82
N SER A 226 -20.76 13.59 -0.97
CA SER A 226 -22.11 13.62 -0.41
C SER A 226 -22.34 14.85 0.48
N VAL A 227 -21.35 15.25 1.27
CA VAL A 227 -21.39 16.48 2.08
C VAL A 227 -21.46 17.72 1.19
N ILE A 228 -20.65 17.77 0.12
CA ILE A 228 -20.70 18.87 -0.85
C ILE A 228 -22.09 18.98 -1.48
N CYS A 229 -22.69 17.85 -1.88
CA CYS A 229 -24.04 17.84 -2.44
C CYS A 229 -25.06 18.39 -1.44
N ILE A 230 -25.00 18.01 -0.16
CA ILE A 230 -25.91 18.54 0.88
C ILE A 230 -25.82 20.07 1.02
N ILE A 231 -24.63 20.65 0.86
CA ILE A 231 -24.39 22.08 1.07
C ILE A 231 -24.79 22.92 -0.15
N PHE A 232 -24.47 22.43 -1.35
CA PHE A 232 -24.54 23.25 -2.58
C PHE A 232 -25.70 22.91 -3.51
N ILE A 233 -26.31 21.72 -3.36
CA ILE A 233 -27.40 21.23 -4.21
C ILE A 233 -28.68 21.08 -3.38
#